data_AF-A0A369HGR1-F1
#
_entry.id   AF-A0A369HGR1-F1
#
_cell.length_a   1.000
_cell.length_b   1.000
_cell.length_c   1.000
_cell.angle_alpha   90.00
_cell.angle_beta   90.00
_cell.angle_gamma   90.00
#
_symmetry.space_group_name_H-M   'P 1'
#
loop_
_entity.id
_entity.type
_entity.pdbx_description
1 polymer ?
#
loop_
_entity_poly.entity_id
_entity_poly.type
_entity_poly.pdbx_seq_one_letter_code
_entity_poly.pdbx_strand_id
1 'polypeptide(L)'
;MTTKTTTQPTANPLSKSEPQPRAALAEKLKRIDANAEQVKSNIRGLYRRECIRILHDASLPLKKSNIDNMNEDEVNDEMDFEYQNGKKSNDVEVDVNDDDDKAKDEDHLAQLSADRAAMIANMEAPATNTSTELPPPDWSKARPPKSPSEEAARRLMMAVSSSLVDLKGFDAHVARMKAPLEKEMRQIEADKLAQ
;
A
#
# COMPACT_ATOMS: atom_id res chain seq x y z
N MET A 1 76.37 25.13 22.65
CA MET A 1 75.21 26.04 22.61
C MET A 1 74.88 26.33 21.16
N THR A 2 73.80 25.75 20.63
CA THR A 2 73.01 26.28 19.51
C THR A 2 71.68 25.54 19.50
N THR A 3 70.61 26.27 19.83
CA THR A 3 69.23 25.81 19.76
C THR A 3 68.70 26.05 18.34
N LYS A 4 68.09 25.04 17.72
CA LYS A 4 67.26 25.20 16.53
C LYS A 4 65.88 24.61 16.81
N THR A 5 64.94 25.50 17.13
CA THR A 5 63.53 25.19 17.26
C THR A 5 62.88 25.50 15.92
N THR A 6 62.55 24.44 15.17
CA THR A 6 61.82 24.53 13.91
C THR A 6 60.32 24.54 14.21
N THR A 7 59.69 25.71 14.07
CA THR A 7 58.24 25.88 14.14
C THR A 7 57.61 25.41 12.84
N GLN A 8 56.86 24.31 12.87
CA GLN A 8 55.98 23.91 11.77
C GLN A 8 54.69 24.74 11.79
N PRO A 9 54.20 25.24 10.64
CA PRO A 9 52.89 25.85 10.55
C PRO A 9 51.81 24.78 10.64
N THR A 10 51.00 24.84 11.68
CA THR A 10 49.82 24.01 11.89
C THR A 10 48.77 24.39 10.86
N ALA A 11 48.48 23.49 9.93
CA ALA A 11 47.38 23.63 8.99
C ALA A 11 46.06 23.71 9.79
N ASN A 12 45.28 24.76 9.52
CA ASN A 12 43.91 24.91 10.00
C ASN A 12 43.10 23.64 9.66
N PRO A 13 42.44 22.98 10.63
CA PRO A 13 41.46 21.97 10.31
C PRO A 13 40.24 22.67 9.69
N LEU A 14 40.12 22.46 8.38
CA LEU A 14 38.90 22.47 7.59
C LEU A 14 37.64 22.63 8.46
N SER A 15 37.05 23.82 8.42
CA SER A 15 35.75 24.11 9.01
C SER A 15 34.73 23.13 8.43
N LYS A 16 34.43 22.06 9.17
CA LYS A 16 33.19 21.31 9.00
C LYS A 16 32.10 22.31 9.36
N SER A 17 31.59 23.03 8.36
CA SER A 17 30.41 23.85 8.52
C SER A 17 29.32 22.93 9.03
N GLU A 18 28.91 23.16 10.28
CA GLU A 18 27.79 22.48 10.88
C GLU A 18 26.60 22.61 9.91
N PRO A 19 25.98 21.49 9.48
CA PRO A 19 24.87 21.59 8.54
C PRO A 19 23.82 22.48 9.18
N GLN A 20 23.42 23.54 8.47
CA GLN A 20 22.38 24.44 8.97
C GLN A 20 21.20 23.61 9.49
N PRO A 21 20.59 23.97 10.63
CA PRO A 21 19.62 23.12 11.33
C PRO A 21 18.49 22.63 10.40
N ARG A 22 18.09 23.45 9.42
CA ARG A 22 17.14 23.08 8.36
C ARG A 22 17.62 21.93 7.46
N ALA A 23 18.87 21.96 7.01
CA ALA A 23 19.44 20.92 6.15
C ALA A 23 19.52 19.57 6.88
N ALA A 24 19.89 19.60 8.17
CA ALA A 24 19.91 18.40 9.00
C ALA A 24 18.50 17.79 9.20
N LEU A 25 17.47 18.62 9.39
CA LEU A 25 16.07 18.15 9.49
C LEU A 25 15.55 17.57 8.17
N ALA A 26 15.83 18.23 7.05
CA ALA A 26 15.45 17.73 5.72
C ALA A 26 16.11 16.38 5.43
N GLU A 27 17.38 16.21 5.79
CA GLU A 27 18.08 14.94 5.66
C GLU A 27 17.44 13.85 6.53
N LYS A 28 17.06 14.15 7.77
CA LYS A 28 16.36 13.21 8.66
C LYS A 28 15.02 12.77 8.06
N LEU A 29 14.20 13.70 7.55
CA LEU A 29 12.93 13.36 6.89
C LEU A 29 13.16 12.46 5.68
N LYS A 30 14.16 12.77 4.84
CA LYS A 30 14.53 11.94 3.68
C LYS A 30 14.93 10.52 4.09
N ARG A 31 15.69 10.37 5.20
CA ARG A 31 16.06 9.05 5.73
C ARG A 31 14.86 8.28 6.24
N ILE A 32 13.90 8.95 6.89
CA ILE A 32 12.64 8.33 7.34
C ILE A 32 11.84 7.83 6.13
N ASP A 33 11.69 8.64 5.08
CA ASP A 33 10.96 8.26 3.88
C ASP A 33 11.61 7.07 3.16
N ALA A 34 12.94 7.07 3.02
CA ALA A 34 13.67 5.95 2.43
C ALA A 34 13.52 4.65 3.24
N ASN A 35 13.61 4.73 4.56
CA ASN A 35 13.40 3.57 5.44
C ASN A 35 11.94 3.08 5.38
N ALA A 36 10.97 4.01 5.33
CA ALA A 36 9.57 3.69 5.21
C ALA A 36 9.26 2.89 3.94
N GLU A 37 9.82 3.28 2.80
CA GLU A 37 9.68 2.51 1.55
C GLU A 37 10.29 1.12 1.66
N GLN A 38 11.48 0.98 2.28
CA GLN A 38 12.10 -0.32 2.49
C GLN A 38 11.24 -1.24 3.37
N VAL A 39 10.70 -0.71 4.48
CA VAL A 39 9.84 -1.47 5.37
C VAL A 39 8.54 -1.88 4.66
N LYS A 40 7.90 -0.98 3.91
CA LYS A 40 6.71 -1.32 3.10
C LYS A 40 7.01 -2.40 2.07
N SER A 41 8.16 -2.33 1.41
CA SER A 41 8.63 -3.38 0.50
C SER A 41 8.77 -4.72 1.21
N ASN A 42 9.38 -4.74 2.40
CA ASN A 42 9.53 -5.95 3.21
C ASN A 42 8.19 -6.55 3.63
N ILE A 43 7.24 -5.71 4.09
CA ILE A 43 5.88 -6.13 4.46
C ILE A 43 5.20 -6.79 3.25
N ARG A 44 5.19 -6.13 2.08
CA ARG A 44 4.63 -6.69 0.84
C ARG A 44 5.31 -8.02 0.46
N GLY A 45 6.62 -8.11 0.60
CA GLY A 45 7.40 -9.31 0.32
C GLY A 45 7.03 -10.49 1.22
N LEU A 46 6.82 -10.24 2.52
CA LEU A 46 6.38 -11.25 3.48
C LEU A 46 4.99 -11.78 3.14
N TYR A 47 4.03 -10.89 2.93
CA TYR A 47 2.66 -11.28 2.59
C TYR A 47 2.57 -11.97 1.22
N ARG A 48 3.37 -11.56 0.23
CA ARG A 48 3.44 -12.26 -1.05
C ARG A 48 3.91 -13.71 -0.89
N ARG A 49 4.95 -13.96 -0.08
CA ARG A 49 5.42 -15.33 0.20
C ARG A 49 4.36 -16.15 0.91
N GLU A 50 3.63 -15.54 1.85
CA GLU A 50 2.55 -16.21 2.55
C GLU A 50 1.39 -16.57 1.61
N CYS A 51 0.98 -15.66 0.72
CA CYS A 51 -0.02 -15.95 -0.31
C CYS A 51 0.41 -17.12 -1.21
N ILE A 52 1.68 -17.15 -1.64
CA ILE A 52 2.23 -18.26 -2.45
C ILE A 52 2.18 -19.57 -1.66
N ARG A 53 2.58 -19.57 -0.38
CA ARG A 53 2.51 -20.74 0.50
C ARG A 53 1.08 -21.27 0.61
N ILE A 54 0.09 -20.40 0.84
CA ILE A 54 -1.33 -20.75 0.91
C ILE A 54 -1.80 -21.43 -0.38
N LEU A 55 -1.46 -20.87 -1.55
CA LEU A 55 -1.83 -21.44 -2.84
C LEU A 55 -1.15 -22.80 -3.11
N HIS A 56 0.11 -22.93 -2.70
CA HIS A 56 0.85 -24.19 -2.81
C HIS A 56 0.21 -25.28 -1.93
N ASP A 57 -0.08 -24.96 -0.67
CA ASP A 57 -0.72 -25.90 0.27
C ASP A 57 -2.10 -26.36 -0.22
N ALA A 58 -2.85 -25.48 -0.90
CA ALA A 58 -4.13 -25.81 -1.51
C ALA A 58 -4.01 -26.77 -2.71
N SER A 59 -2.85 -26.77 -3.40
CA SER A 59 -2.60 -27.57 -4.60
C SER A 59 -2.09 -28.99 -4.27
N LEU A 60 -1.46 -29.18 -3.11
CA LEU A 60 -0.95 -30.48 -2.64
C LEU A 60 -2.02 -31.59 -2.48
N PRO A 61 -3.22 -31.34 -1.90
CA PRO A 61 -4.23 -32.39 -1.74
C PRO A 61 -4.76 -32.93 -3.08
N LEU A 62 -4.70 -32.17 -4.17
CA LEU A 62 -5.11 -32.64 -5.51
C LEU A 62 -4.10 -33.62 -6.14
N LYS A 63 -2.81 -33.51 -5.80
CA LYS A 63 -1.78 -34.41 -6.32
C LYS A 63 -1.76 -35.76 -5.59
N LYS A 64 -2.01 -35.78 -4.28
CA LYS A 64 -2.02 -37.04 -3.49
C LYS A 64 -3.16 -37.97 -3.89
N SER A 65 -4.37 -37.45 -4.12
CA SER A 65 -5.51 -38.27 -4.56
C SER A 65 -5.33 -38.89 -5.95
N ASN A 66 -4.40 -38.38 -6.76
CA ASN A 66 -4.13 -38.88 -8.10
C ASN A 66 -3.05 -39.98 -8.11
N ILE A 67 -2.17 -40.02 -7.09
CA ILE A 67 -1.09 -41.02 -6.97
C ILE A 67 -1.62 -42.33 -6.38
N ASP A 68 -2.58 -42.26 -5.45
CA ASP A 68 -3.16 -43.46 -4.83
C ASP A 68 -4.10 -44.26 -5.77
N ASN A 69 -4.34 -43.75 -7.00
CA ASN A 69 -5.21 -44.37 -8.02
C ASN A 69 -4.47 -44.79 -9.30
N MET A 70 -3.14 -44.64 -9.36
CA MET A 70 -2.35 -45.09 -10.51
C MET A 70 -1.58 -46.36 -10.14
N ASN A 71 -1.93 -47.46 -10.82
CA ASN A 71 -1.13 -48.69 -10.85
C ASN A 71 0.33 -48.35 -11.18
N GLU A 72 1.26 -48.99 -10.49
CA GLU A 72 2.71 -48.71 -10.49
C GLU A 72 3.45 -48.96 -11.83
N ASP A 73 2.76 -49.06 -12.97
CA ASP A 73 3.36 -49.53 -14.23
C ASP A 73 3.65 -48.46 -15.29
N GLU A 74 3.27 -47.19 -15.10
CA GLU A 74 3.58 -46.14 -16.09
C GLU A 74 4.06 -44.84 -15.41
N VAL A 75 5.36 -44.78 -15.12
CA VAL A 75 6.03 -43.51 -14.80
C VAL A 75 7.25 -43.38 -15.69
N ASN A 76 7.05 -42.74 -16.84
CA ASN A 76 8.05 -41.94 -17.55
C ASN A 76 7.32 -41.19 -18.67
N ASP A 77 6.83 -39.99 -18.38
CA ASP A 77 6.76 -38.93 -19.38
C ASP A 77 6.77 -37.57 -18.68
N GLU A 78 8.00 -37.06 -18.60
CA GLU A 78 8.42 -35.67 -18.82
C GLU A 78 7.28 -34.65 -19.06
N MET A 79 7.10 -33.71 -18.12
CA MET A 79 6.23 -32.55 -18.30
C MET A 79 7.05 -31.27 -18.11
N ASP A 80 7.63 -30.82 -19.22
CA ASP A 80 8.16 -29.47 -19.42
C ASP A 80 7.01 -28.45 -19.37
N PHE A 81 6.92 -27.70 -18.27
CA PHE A 81 5.92 -26.65 -18.10
C PHE A 81 6.50 -25.30 -18.56
N GLU A 82 6.42 -25.03 -19.85
CA GLU A 82 6.84 -23.77 -20.47
C GLU A 82 5.77 -22.67 -20.26
N TYR A 83 6.10 -21.64 -19.48
CA TYR A 83 5.19 -20.55 -19.12
C TYR A 83 5.19 -19.47 -20.22
N GLN A 84 4.26 -19.54 -21.19
CA GLN A 84 4.07 -18.47 -22.17
C GLN A 84 3.28 -17.30 -21.57
N ASN A 85 4.02 -16.25 -21.21
CA ASN A 85 3.50 -14.98 -20.71
C ASN A 85 3.07 -14.10 -21.91
N GLY A 86 1.83 -14.27 -22.36
CA GLY A 86 1.26 -13.53 -23.48
C GLY A 86 0.98 -12.05 -23.16
N LYS A 87 1.81 -11.16 -23.72
CA LYS A 87 1.51 -9.74 -23.90
C LYS A 87 0.24 -9.57 -24.75
N LYS A 88 -0.84 -9.03 -24.18
CA LYS A 88 -1.93 -8.43 -24.96
C LYS A 88 -1.73 -6.92 -24.98
N SER A 89 -1.32 -6.41 -26.15
CA SER A 89 -1.38 -5.00 -26.50
C SER A 89 -2.85 -4.59 -26.65
N ASN A 90 -3.21 -3.49 -25.99
CA ASN A 90 -4.48 -2.78 -26.18
C ASN A 90 -4.29 -1.78 -27.32
N ASP A 91 -4.89 -2.06 -28.48
CA ASP A 91 -5.19 -1.04 -29.48
C ASP A 91 -6.71 -1.00 -29.61
N VAL A 92 -7.33 -0.10 -28.86
CA VAL A 92 -8.74 0.30 -29.05
C VAL A 92 -8.69 1.67 -29.67
N GLU A 93 -8.91 1.72 -30.99
CA GLU A 93 -9.18 2.96 -31.72
C GLU A 93 -10.50 3.53 -31.21
N VAL A 94 -10.45 4.70 -30.59
CA VAL A 94 -11.62 5.48 -30.19
C VAL A 94 -11.91 6.46 -31.32
N ASP A 95 -12.95 6.13 -32.08
CA ASP A 95 -13.52 6.98 -33.12
C ASP A 95 -14.32 8.11 -32.44
N VAL A 96 -13.75 9.32 -32.47
CA VAL A 96 -14.37 10.52 -31.87
C VAL A 96 -15.24 11.18 -32.92
N ASN A 97 -16.54 10.85 -32.90
CA ASN A 97 -17.57 11.61 -33.59
C ASN A 97 -18.05 12.73 -32.64
N ASP A 98 -17.40 13.88 -32.70
CA ASP A 98 -17.84 15.14 -32.09
C ASP A 98 -18.76 15.85 -33.09
N ASP A 99 -20.09 15.92 -32.87
CA ASP A 99 -20.91 16.98 -33.51
C ASP A 99 -22.37 17.18 -32.98
N ASP A 100 -22.86 16.57 -31.90
CA ASP A 100 -24.32 16.66 -31.56
C ASP A 100 -24.74 16.84 -30.08
N ASP A 101 -23.93 17.48 -29.21
CA ASP A 101 -24.20 17.51 -27.75
C ASP A 101 -24.41 18.90 -27.10
N LYS A 102 -24.99 19.89 -27.79
CA LYS A 102 -25.33 21.19 -27.16
C LYS A 102 -26.67 21.25 -26.42
N ALA A 103 -27.51 20.21 -26.50
CA ALA A 103 -28.84 20.20 -25.87
C ALA A 103 -28.92 19.37 -24.56
N LYS A 104 -27.86 18.63 -24.19
CA LYS A 104 -27.86 17.74 -23.01
C LYS A 104 -27.31 18.38 -21.74
N ASP A 105 -26.71 19.56 -21.84
CA ASP A 105 -26.06 20.23 -20.71
C ASP A 105 -27.06 20.77 -19.67
N GLU A 106 -28.25 21.22 -20.10
CA GLU A 106 -29.25 21.76 -19.17
C GLU A 106 -29.92 20.66 -18.34
N ASP A 107 -30.23 19.51 -18.94
CA ASP A 107 -30.82 18.36 -18.24
C ASP A 107 -29.81 17.74 -17.25
N HIS A 108 -28.52 17.71 -17.60
CA HIS A 108 -27.47 17.21 -16.72
C HIS A 108 -27.27 18.13 -15.50
N LEU A 109 -27.37 19.45 -15.68
CA LEU A 109 -27.28 20.41 -14.58
C LEU A 109 -28.50 20.33 -13.63
N ALA A 110 -29.70 20.11 -14.18
CA ALA A 110 -30.91 19.89 -13.39
C ALA A 110 -30.82 18.58 -12.58
N GLN A 111 -30.29 17.51 -13.16
CA GLN A 111 -30.08 16.23 -12.48
C GLN A 111 -29.07 16.36 -11.33
N LEU A 112 -27.93 17.03 -11.55
CA LEU A 112 -26.94 17.28 -10.51
C LEU A 112 -27.50 18.14 -9.35
N SER A 113 -28.38 19.09 -9.68
CA SER A 113 -29.07 19.92 -8.68
C SER A 113 -30.03 19.07 -7.82
N ALA A 114 -30.80 18.18 -8.46
CA ALA A 114 -31.70 17.26 -7.77
C ALA A 114 -30.93 16.26 -6.87
N ASP A 115 -29.84 15.69 -7.37
CA ASP A 115 -28.98 14.78 -6.61
C ASP A 115 -28.32 15.48 -5.41
N ARG A 116 -27.86 16.73 -5.60
CA ARG A 116 -27.33 17.56 -4.51
C ARG A 116 -28.40 17.86 -3.45
N ALA A 117 -29.63 18.17 -3.87
CA ALA A 117 -30.74 18.40 -2.96
C ALA A 117 -31.10 17.13 -2.16
N ALA A 118 -31.12 15.96 -2.81
CA ALA A 118 -31.34 14.68 -2.14
C ALA A 118 -30.23 14.34 -1.14
N MET A 119 -28.97 14.64 -1.49
CA MET A 119 -27.83 14.41 -0.60
C MET A 119 -27.91 15.31 0.64
N ILE A 120 -28.28 16.58 0.47
CA ILE A 120 -28.50 17.52 1.59
C ILE A 120 -29.69 17.07 2.45
N ALA A 121 -30.81 16.69 1.84
CA ALA A 121 -31.99 16.21 2.56
C ALA A 121 -31.68 14.94 3.39
N ASN A 122 -30.84 14.03 2.88
CA ASN A 122 -30.40 12.85 3.64
C ASN A 122 -29.41 13.20 4.76
N MET A 123 -28.63 14.26 4.63
CA MET A 123 -27.70 14.75 5.66
C MET A 123 -28.40 15.56 6.75
N GLU A 124 -29.48 16.26 6.39
CA GLU A 124 -30.31 17.07 7.29
C GLU A 124 -31.50 16.27 7.86
N ALA A 125 -31.74 15.06 7.35
CA ALA A 125 -32.71 14.15 7.92
C ALA A 125 -32.40 14.02 9.42
N PRO A 126 -33.37 14.31 10.31
CA PRO A 126 -33.14 14.22 11.74
C PRO A 126 -32.63 12.82 12.01
N ALA A 127 -31.44 12.72 12.62
CA ALA A 127 -30.90 11.46 13.06
C ALA A 127 -31.93 10.86 14.01
N THR A 128 -32.80 10.02 13.46
CA THR A 128 -33.68 9.19 14.26
C THR A 128 -32.69 8.31 14.99
N ASN A 129 -32.42 8.65 16.25
CA ASN A 129 -31.53 7.95 17.17
C ASN A 129 -32.02 6.54 17.49
N THR A 130 -32.71 5.89 16.56
CA THR A 130 -32.66 4.45 16.38
C THR A 130 -31.26 4.13 15.87
N SER A 131 -30.28 4.27 16.76
CA SER A 131 -29.16 3.35 16.81
C SER A 131 -29.79 1.98 17.08
N THR A 132 -30.45 1.42 16.06
CA THR A 132 -30.70 -0.01 15.97
C THR A 132 -29.30 -0.57 15.79
N GLU A 133 -28.65 -0.78 16.93
CA GLU A 133 -27.52 -1.67 17.08
C GLU A 133 -27.87 -2.90 16.25
N LEU A 134 -27.25 -2.98 15.06
CA LEU A 134 -27.46 -4.10 14.17
C LEU A 134 -27.17 -5.33 15.02
N PRO A 135 -28.10 -6.30 15.11
CA PRO A 135 -27.87 -7.47 15.94
C PRO A 135 -26.53 -8.08 15.54
N PRO A 136 -25.71 -8.51 16.50
CA PRO A 136 -24.41 -9.08 16.20
C PRO A 136 -24.59 -10.18 15.15
N PRO A 137 -23.72 -10.23 14.12
CA PRO A 137 -23.87 -11.20 13.06
C PRO A 137 -24.04 -12.60 13.65
N ASP A 138 -25.05 -13.33 13.18
CA ASP A 138 -25.27 -14.71 13.63
C ASP A 138 -24.25 -15.64 12.97
N TRP A 139 -23.11 -15.83 13.65
CA TRP A 139 -22.03 -16.70 13.19
C TRP A 139 -22.38 -18.19 13.24
N SER A 140 -23.51 -18.59 13.84
CA SER A 140 -23.94 -20.00 13.82
C SER A 140 -24.26 -20.49 12.40
N LYS A 141 -24.57 -19.56 11.49
CA LYS A 141 -24.79 -19.83 10.06
C LYS A 141 -23.53 -19.70 9.21
N ALA A 142 -22.40 -19.31 9.80
CA ALA A 142 -21.13 -19.27 9.08
C ALA A 142 -20.76 -20.71 8.72
N ARG A 143 -20.95 -21.05 7.45
CA ARG A 143 -20.71 -22.41 6.97
C ARG A 143 -19.20 -22.68 7.02
N PRO A 144 -18.74 -23.82 7.55
CA PRO A 144 -17.36 -24.21 7.40
C PRO A 144 -17.01 -24.36 5.90
N PRO A 145 -15.76 -24.10 5.51
CA PRO A 145 -15.32 -24.24 4.14
C PRO A 145 -15.57 -25.68 3.68
N LYS A 146 -16.22 -25.85 2.53
CA LYS A 146 -16.60 -27.15 1.97
C LYS A 146 -15.46 -27.85 1.25
N SER A 147 -14.41 -27.12 0.89
CA SER A 147 -13.27 -27.64 0.14
C SER A 147 -11.94 -27.01 0.59
N PRO A 148 -10.80 -27.70 0.34
CA PRO A 148 -9.47 -27.12 0.55
C PRO A 148 -9.25 -25.81 -0.23
N SER A 149 -9.83 -25.72 -1.43
CA SER A 149 -9.78 -24.51 -2.26
C SER A 149 -10.52 -23.34 -1.60
N GLU A 150 -11.69 -23.58 -1.01
CA GLU A 150 -12.47 -22.57 -0.30
C GLU A 150 -11.75 -22.07 0.96
N GLU A 151 -11.14 -22.97 1.74
CA GLU A 151 -10.32 -22.59 2.89
C GLU A 151 -9.06 -21.82 2.48
N ALA A 152 -8.42 -22.20 1.37
CA ALA A 152 -7.28 -21.45 0.84
C ALA A 152 -7.67 -20.04 0.39
N ALA A 153 -8.81 -19.88 -0.30
CA ALA A 153 -9.35 -18.58 -0.67
C ALA A 153 -9.65 -17.73 0.57
N ARG A 154 -10.21 -18.32 1.62
CA ARG A 154 -10.45 -17.65 2.91
C ARG A 154 -9.16 -17.16 3.55
N ARG A 155 -8.15 -18.02 3.63
CA ARG A 155 -6.83 -17.66 4.18
C ARG A 155 -6.15 -16.57 3.35
N LEU A 156 -6.27 -16.63 2.02
CA LEU A 156 -5.75 -15.61 1.13
C LEU A 156 -6.40 -14.25 1.40
N MET A 157 -7.73 -14.20 1.50
CA MET A 157 -8.45 -12.98 1.86
C MET A 157 -8.01 -12.44 3.22
N MET A 158 -7.86 -13.31 4.23
CA MET A 158 -7.36 -12.91 5.54
C MET A 158 -5.95 -12.32 5.44
N ALA A 159 -5.01 -13.00 4.78
CA ALA A 159 -3.65 -12.52 4.60
C ALA A 159 -3.59 -11.17 3.89
N VAL A 160 -4.37 -10.99 2.82
CA VAL A 160 -4.45 -9.71 2.09
C VAL A 160 -5.02 -8.62 2.99
N SER A 161 -6.11 -8.89 3.71
CA SER A 161 -6.72 -7.91 4.62
C SER A 161 -5.77 -7.48 5.74
N SER A 162 -5.06 -8.42 6.37
CA SER A 162 -4.02 -8.12 7.37
C SER A 162 -2.90 -7.27 6.79
N SER A 163 -2.46 -7.57 5.55
CA SER A 163 -1.41 -6.79 4.90
C SER A 163 -1.80 -5.32 4.69
N LEU A 164 -3.07 -5.06 4.36
CA LEU A 164 -3.59 -3.70 4.18
C LEU A 164 -3.69 -2.97 5.52
N VAL A 165 -4.12 -3.65 6.58
CA VAL A 165 -4.17 -3.10 7.95
C VAL A 165 -2.77 -2.73 8.42
N ASP A 166 -1.79 -3.63 8.24
CA ASP A 166 -0.40 -3.39 8.65
C ASP A 166 0.23 -2.23 7.89
N LEU A 167 0.04 -2.17 6.56
CA LEU A 167 0.54 -1.07 5.73
C LEU A 167 -0.07 0.27 6.18
N LYS A 168 -1.38 0.32 6.39
CA LYS A 168 -2.06 1.52 6.89
C LYS A 168 -1.58 1.92 8.28
N GLY A 169 -1.40 0.95 9.17
CA GLY A 169 -0.87 1.17 10.52
C GLY A 169 0.56 1.72 10.49
N PHE A 170 1.38 1.22 9.57
CA PHE A 170 2.74 1.69 9.36
C PHE A 170 2.78 3.10 8.77
N ASP A 171 1.96 3.42 7.77
CA ASP A 171 1.85 4.77 7.22
C ASP A 171 1.45 5.78 8.30
N ALA A 172 0.49 5.42 9.16
CA ALA A 172 0.09 6.25 10.31
C ALA A 172 1.24 6.42 11.33
N HIS A 173 2.06 5.39 11.54
CA HIS A 173 3.25 5.48 12.38
C HIS A 173 4.30 6.42 11.79
N VAL A 174 4.61 6.30 10.50
CA VAL A 174 5.55 7.18 9.79
C VAL A 174 5.07 8.64 9.85
N ALA A 175 3.79 8.89 9.61
CA ALA A 175 3.20 10.23 9.73
C ALA A 175 3.40 10.83 11.12
N ARG A 176 3.18 10.04 12.19
CA ARG A 176 3.44 10.49 13.58
C ARG A 176 4.92 10.79 13.83
N MET A 177 5.85 10.02 13.26
CA MET A 177 7.28 10.30 13.39
C MET A 177 7.71 11.57 12.64
N LYS A 178 7.12 11.83 11.46
CA LYS A 178 7.45 13.00 10.63
C LYS A 178 6.88 14.30 11.20
N ALA A 179 5.68 14.26 11.78
CA ALA A 179 4.97 15.44 12.28
C ALA A 179 5.81 16.42 13.14
N PRO A 180 6.59 15.99 14.16
CA PRO A 180 7.41 16.92 14.94
C PRO A 180 8.52 17.57 14.11
N LEU A 181 9.17 16.83 13.22
CA LEU A 181 10.26 17.33 12.38
C LEU A 181 9.75 18.33 11.33
N GLU A 182 8.59 18.05 10.74
CA GLU A 182 7.92 18.97 9.81
C GLU A 182 7.44 20.24 10.50
N LYS A 183 7.01 20.15 11.76
CA LYS A 183 6.65 21.32 12.57
C LYS A 183 7.87 22.19 12.86
N GLU A 184 8.99 21.57 13.24
CA GLU A 184 10.25 22.27 13.50
C GLU A 184 10.77 22.97 12.22
N MET A 185 10.70 22.29 11.08
CA MET A 185 11.08 22.86 9.79
C MET A 185 10.23 24.09 9.42
N ARG A 186 8.90 24.01 9.63
CA ARG A 186 8.00 25.15 9.43
C ARG A 186 8.30 26.31 10.36
N GLN A 187 8.68 26.04 11.62
CA GLN A 187 9.06 27.09 12.56
C GLN A 187 10.31 27.83 12.10
N ILE A 188 11.35 27.10 11.68
CA ILE A 188 12.59 27.71 11.16
C ILE A 188 12.31 28.58 9.92
N GLU A 189 11.40 28.15 9.05
CA GLU A 189 11.00 28.93 7.88
C GLU A 189 10.23 30.20 8.26
N ALA A 190 9.34 30.12 9.25
CA ALA A 190 8.62 31.28 9.78
C ALA A 190 9.58 32.29 10.44
N ASP A 191 10.51 31.81 11.27
CA ASP A 191 11.48 32.66 11.95
C ASP A 191 12.42 33.37 10.95
N LYS A 192 12.77 32.70 9.85
CA LYS A 192 13.57 33.30 8.77
C LYS A 192 12.81 34.39 8.01
N LEU A 193 11.49 34.28 7.85
CA LEU A 193 10.66 35.29 7.19
C LEU A 193 10.40 36.52 8.08
N ALA A 194 10.55 36.38 9.39
CA ALA A 194 10.37 37.46 10.36
C ALA A 194 11.63 38.33 10.56
N GLN A 195 12.77 37.95 9.97
CA GLN A 195 14.05 38.69 9.99
C GLN A 195 14.23 39.50 8.70
#